data_AF-A0A7W0G3G6-F1
#
_entry.id   AF-A0A7W0G3G6-F1
#
_cell.length_a   1.000
_cell.length_b   1.000
_cell.length_c   1.000
_cell.angle_alpha   90.00
_cell.angle_beta   90.00
_cell.angle_gamma   90.00
#
_symmetry.space_group_name_H-M   'P 1'
#
loop_
_entity.id
_entity.type
_entity.pdbx_description
1 polymer ?
#
loop_
_entity_poly.entity_id
_entity_poly.type
_entity_poly.pdbx_seq_one_letter_code
_entity_poly.pdbx_strand_id
1 'polypeptide(L)'
;MKKFWVAAVCAALLLTGCGPKVNEAGPKPDGRAKEFRNLVSIKVTKRGEVFCNKKAISVDELGSELNRHPKDDTAVCYYREEGDKDAPPVAVEVIQKITDARLAVHLSRVECP
;
A
#
# COMPACT_ATOMS: atom_id res chain seq x y z
N MET A 1 -33.41 51.55 5.73
CA MET A 1 -33.00 52.72 4.91
C MET A 1 -31.48 52.79 4.88
N LYS A 2 -30.89 53.10 3.71
CA LYS A 2 -29.45 53.40 3.45
C LYS A 2 -28.55 52.16 3.41
N LYS A 3 -27.70 51.90 2.41
CA LYS A 3 -27.27 52.62 1.18
C LYS A 3 -26.71 51.58 0.19
N PHE A 4 -27.05 51.78 -1.08
CA PHE A 4 -26.41 51.20 -2.26
C PHE A 4 -24.92 51.54 -2.31
N TRP A 5 -24.08 50.58 -2.71
CA TRP A 5 -22.92 50.86 -3.57
C TRP A 5 -22.85 49.79 -4.66
N VAL A 6 -23.09 50.26 -5.88
CA VAL A 6 -22.89 49.58 -7.15
C VAL A 6 -21.42 49.77 -7.53
N ALA A 7 -20.71 48.69 -7.81
CA ALA A 7 -19.47 48.70 -8.57
C ALA A 7 -19.58 47.53 -9.57
N ALA A 8 -20.03 47.81 -10.79
CA ALA A 8 -19.19 48.23 -11.92
C ALA A 8 -18.19 47.12 -12.34
N VAL A 9 -18.69 46.25 -13.22
CA VAL A 9 -18.06 45.70 -14.41
C VAL A 9 -16.54 45.88 -14.53
N CYS A 10 -15.82 44.76 -14.53
CA CYS A 10 -14.66 44.57 -15.39
C CYS A 10 -14.79 43.21 -16.08
N ALA A 11 -15.24 43.26 -17.34
CA ALA A 11 -15.02 42.20 -18.31
C ALA A 11 -13.53 42.15 -18.65
N ALA A 12 -12.91 40.98 -18.48
CA ALA A 12 -11.74 40.58 -19.23
C ALA A 12 -11.66 39.05 -19.23
N LEU A 13 -12.00 38.46 -20.36
CA LEU A 13 -11.53 37.14 -20.74
C LEU A 13 -10.01 37.11 -20.56
N LEU A 14 -9.47 36.06 -19.94
CA LEU A 14 -8.28 35.36 -20.42
C LEU A 14 -8.28 33.95 -19.83
N LEU A 15 -8.48 32.98 -20.71
CA LEU A 15 -8.25 31.55 -20.52
C LEU A 15 -6.84 31.31 -19.97
N THR A 16 -6.72 31.09 -18.66
CA THR A 16 -5.63 30.30 -18.08
C THR A 16 -6.21 29.50 -16.93
N GLY A 17 -6.82 28.36 -17.28
CA GLY A 17 -7.09 27.32 -16.31
C GLY A 17 -5.76 26.83 -15.73
N CYS A 18 -5.35 27.42 -14.60
CA CYS A 18 -4.41 26.76 -13.69
C CYS A 18 -5.12 25.54 -13.12
N GLY A 19 -5.05 24.43 -13.85
CA GLY A 19 -5.28 23.12 -13.24
C GLY A 19 -4.33 22.96 -12.06
N PRO A 20 -4.77 22.36 -10.94
CA PRO A 20 -3.84 22.04 -9.87
C PRO A 20 -2.78 21.08 -10.44
N LYS A 21 -1.54 21.57 -10.56
CA LYS A 21 -0.39 20.68 -10.68
C LYS A 21 -0.39 19.82 -9.42
N VAL A 22 -0.84 18.58 -9.57
CA VAL A 22 -0.49 17.50 -8.67
C VAL A 22 1.03 17.43 -8.65
N ASN A 23 1.62 18.04 -7.63
CA ASN A 23 3.00 17.79 -7.26
C ASN A 23 3.03 16.35 -6.74
N GLU A 24 3.22 15.39 -7.65
CA GLU A 24 3.70 14.06 -7.31
C GLU A 24 5.15 14.21 -6.84
N ALA A 25 5.34 14.83 -5.67
CA ALA A 25 6.55 14.69 -4.88
C ALA A 25 6.51 13.31 -4.22
N GLY A 26 6.50 12.25 -5.05
CA GLY A 26 6.90 10.94 -4.60
C GLY A 26 8.36 11.03 -4.14
N PRO A 27 8.73 10.44 -3.00
CA PRO A 27 10.12 10.41 -2.58
C PRO A 27 10.94 9.77 -3.70
N LYS A 28 11.94 10.52 -4.20
CA LYS A 28 12.94 9.94 -5.11
C LYS A 28 13.56 8.74 -4.39
N PRO A 29 13.70 7.57 -5.04
CA PRO A 29 14.47 6.48 -4.46
C PRO A 29 15.92 6.94 -4.40
N ASP A 30 16.35 7.47 -3.25
CA ASP A 30 17.75 7.52 -2.86
C ASP A 30 18.24 6.08 -3.05
N GLY A 31 19.14 5.82 -4.00
CA GLY A 31 19.57 4.48 -4.42
C GLY A 31 20.27 3.64 -3.32
N ARG A 32 20.07 3.95 -2.05
CA ARG A 32 20.41 3.12 -0.90
C ARG A 32 19.29 2.13 -0.68
N ALA A 33 19.58 0.85 -0.90
CA ALA A 33 18.71 -0.23 -0.47
C ALA A 33 18.42 -0.04 1.03
N LYS A 34 17.17 0.26 1.38
CA LYS A 34 16.73 0.35 2.76
C LYS A 34 16.83 -1.04 3.36
N GLU A 35 17.82 -1.28 4.21
CA GLU A 35 17.93 -2.53 4.96
C GLU A 35 16.83 -2.53 6.02
N PHE A 36 15.84 -3.41 5.86
CA PHE A 36 14.82 -3.64 6.88
C PHE A 36 15.40 -4.56 7.93
N ARG A 37 15.38 -4.16 9.21
CA ARG A 37 15.84 -5.05 10.29
C ARG A 37 14.86 -6.19 10.57
N ASN A 38 13.58 -5.98 10.26
CA ASN A 38 12.54 -6.97 10.47
C ASN A 38 11.97 -7.43 9.12
N LEU A 39 11.97 -8.75 8.93
CA LEU A 39 11.32 -9.40 7.80
C LEU A 39 10.16 -10.24 8.33
N VAL A 40 8.96 -10.03 7.80
CA VAL A 40 7.78 -10.86 8.06
C VAL A 40 7.55 -11.75 6.84
N SER A 41 7.70 -13.06 7.02
CA SER A 41 7.45 -14.04 5.95
C SER A 41 5.96 -14.36 5.90
N ILE A 42 5.33 -14.13 4.75
CA ILE A 42 3.94 -14.50 4.49
C ILE A 42 3.92 -15.50 3.34
N LYS A 43 3.34 -16.66 3.60
CA LYS A 43 3.12 -17.70 2.59
C LYS A 43 1.62 -17.94 2.43
N VAL A 44 1.18 -17.96 1.18
CA VAL A 44 -0.18 -18.38 0.79
C VAL A 44 -0.07 -19.65 -0.04
N THR A 45 -0.66 -20.75 0.43
CA THR A 45 -0.66 -22.02 -0.31
C THR A 45 -1.70 -22.00 -1.42
N LYS A 46 -1.58 -22.94 -2.37
CA LYS A 46 -2.59 -23.13 -3.43
C LYS A 46 -3.98 -23.51 -2.89
N ARG A 47 -4.05 -24.04 -1.66
CA ARG A 47 -5.31 -24.38 -0.97
C ARG A 47 -5.94 -23.18 -0.25
N GLY A 48 -5.25 -22.04 -0.26
CA GLY A 48 -5.68 -20.83 0.43
C GLY A 48 -5.33 -20.80 1.93
N GLU A 49 -4.37 -21.61 2.37
CA GLU A 49 -3.88 -21.54 3.74
C GLU A 49 -2.85 -20.40 3.85
N VAL A 50 -2.93 -19.64 4.93
CA VAL A 50 -2.05 -18.49 5.18
C VAL A 50 -1.12 -18.82 6.33
N PHE A 51 0.17 -18.54 6.11
CA PHE A 51 1.21 -18.72 7.11
C PHE A 51 1.95 -17.39 7.30
N CYS A 52 2.10 -16.97 8.55
CA CYS A 52 2.94 -15.84 8.95
C CYS A 52 4.10 -16.36 9.80
N ASN A 53 5.34 -16.14 9.36
CA ASN A 53 6.55 -16.66 10.01
C ASN A 53 6.44 -18.17 10.31
N LYS A 54 6.02 -18.96 9.32
CA LYS A 54 5.79 -20.43 9.39
C LYS A 54 4.66 -20.89 10.31
N LYS A 55 3.93 -19.98 10.95
CA LYS A 55 2.75 -20.29 11.76
C LYS A 55 1.48 -20.12 10.93
N ALA A 56 0.62 -21.14 10.91
CA ALA A 56 -0.71 -21.06 10.30
C ALA A 56 -1.55 -20.01 11.05
N ILE A 57 -2.17 -19.10 10.30
CA ILE A 57 -2.91 -17.96 10.83
C ILE A 57 -4.12 -17.65 9.95
N SER A 58 -5.18 -17.12 10.52
CA SER A 58 -6.31 -16.60 9.73
C SER A 58 -5.98 -15.23 9.12
N VAL A 59 -6.73 -14.82 8.09
CA VAL A 59 -6.58 -13.48 7.47
C VAL A 59 -6.91 -12.35 8.46
N ASP A 60 -7.87 -12.57 9.36
CA ASP A 60 -8.23 -11.59 10.40
C ASP A 60 -7.09 -11.38 11.42
N GLU A 61 -6.49 -12.47 11.88
CA GLU A 61 -5.35 -12.43 12.78
C GLU A 61 -4.11 -11.84 12.07
N LEU A 62 -3.91 -12.12 10.78
CA LEU A 62 -2.81 -11.57 9.99
C LEU A 62 -2.79 -10.03 10.04
N GLY A 63 -3.96 -9.39 9.85
CA GLY A 63 -4.04 -7.93 9.93
C GLY A 63 -3.61 -7.40 11.29
N SER A 64 -3.95 -8.10 12.37
CA SER A 64 -3.52 -7.73 13.73
C SER A 64 -2.02 -7.93 13.94
N GLU A 65 -1.44 -9.02 13.43
CA GLU A 65 0.00 -9.26 13.50
C GLU A 65 0.79 -8.19 12.72
N LEU A 66 0.40 -7.89 11.48
CA LEU A 66 1.09 -6.89 10.65
C LEU A 66 1.08 -5.49 11.28
N ASN A 67 -0.01 -5.11 11.97
CA ASN A 67 -0.10 -3.82 12.63
C ASN A 67 0.75 -3.71 13.91
N ARG A 68 1.26 -4.82 14.46
CA ARG A 68 2.19 -4.79 15.62
C ARG A 68 3.61 -4.41 15.22
N HIS A 69 3.94 -4.48 13.93
CA HIS A 69 5.28 -4.23 13.44
C HIS A 69 5.53 -2.74 13.14
N PRO A 70 6.73 -2.21 13.43
CA PRO A 70 7.11 -0.85 13.07
C PRO A 70 7.21 -0.69 11.55
N LYS A 71 6.43 0.22 10.98
CA LYS A 71 6.28 0.39 9.52
C LYS A 71 7.55 0.84 8.82
N ASP A 72 8.38 1.61 9.51
CA ASP A 72 9.62 2.15 8.95
C ASP A 72 10.78 1.16 8.94
N ASP A 73 10.67 0.02 9.63
CA ASP A 73 11.77 -0.93 9.81
C ASP A 73 11.36 -2.39 9.54
N THR A 74 10.15 -2.58 9.03
CA THR A 74 9.60 -3.89 8.69
C THR A 74 9.26 -3.97 7.21
N ALA A 75 9.72 -5.05 6.57
CA ALA A 75 9.24 -5.46 5.28
C ALA A 75 8.55 -6.82 5.35
N VAL A 76 7.56 -6.99 4.49
CA VAL A 76 6.86 -8.23 4.27
C VAL A 76 7.48 -8.93 3.07
N CYS A 77 7.94 -10.16 3.26
CA CYS A 77 8.23 -11.05 2.15
C CYS A 77 6.98 -11.89 1.85
N TYR A 78 6.37 -11.66 0.70
CA TYR A 78 5.19 -12.37 0.27
C TYR A 78 5.54 -13.44 -0.75
N TYR A 79 5.28 -14.70 -0.40
CA TYR A 79 5.37 -15.86 -1.26
C TYR A 79 3.98 -16.45 -1.48
N ARG A 80 3.65 -16.72 -2.74
CA ARG A 80 2.43 -17.46 -3.12
C ARG A 80 2.86 -18.73 -3.83
N GLU A 81 2.38 -19.87 -3.34
CA GLU A 81 2.55 -21.13 -4.03
C GLU A 81 1.87 -21.06 -5.40
N GLU A 82 2.58 -21.48 -6.44
CA GLU A 82 2.07 -21.42 -7.81
C GLU A 82 0.94 -22.45 -7.98
N GLY A 83 -0.19 -22.00 -8.51
CA GLY A 83 -1.37 -22.81 -8.80
C GLY A 83 -1.72 -22.76 -10.28
N ASP A 84 -2.62 -23.63 -10.73
CA ASP A 84 -2.79 -23.93 -12.15
C ASP A 84 -3.23 -22.75 -13.02
N LYS A 85 -4.01 -21.76 -12.51
CA LYS A 85 -4.55 -20.68 -13.37
C LYS A 85 -4.73 -19.31 -12.72
N ASP A 86 -5.12 -19.22 -11.45
CA ASP A 86 -5.49 -17.93 -10.83
C ASP A 86 -5.06 -17.83 -9.36
N ALA A 87 -4.93 -16.60 -8.87
CA ALA A 87 -4.68 -16.33 -7.46
C ALA A 87 -5.89 -16.77 -6.63
N PRO A 88 -5.71 -17.55 -5.54
CA PRO A 88 -6.79 -17.82 -4.59
C PRO A 88 -7.41 -16.51 -4.07
N PRO A 89 -8.73 -16.42 -3.82
CA PRO A 89 -9.36 -15.21 -3.27
C PRO A 89 -8.67 -14.71 -1.99
N VAL A 90 -8.25 -15.63 -1.13
CA VAL A 90 -7.51 -15.31 0.09
C VAL A 90 -6.18 -14.57 -0.17
N ALA A 91 -5.54 -14.82 -1.32
CA ALA A 91 -4.30 -14.14 -1.70
C ALA A 91 -4.56 -12.64 -1.94
N VAL A 92 -5.72 -12.30 -2.50
CA VAL A 92 -6.16 -10.92 -2.70
C VAL A 92 -6.38 -10.25 -1.36
N GLU A 93 -7.08 -10.93 -0.44
CA GLU A 93 -7.32 -10.41 0.91
C GLU A 93 -6.02 -10.20 1.70
N VAL A 94 -5.06 -11.13 1.59
CA VAL A 94 -3.74 -11.00 2.22
C VAL A 94 -3.00 -9.77 1.69
N ILE A 95 -2.97 -9.57 0.36
CA ILE A 95 -2.35 -8.38 -0.24
C ILE A 95 -3.05 -7.09 0.24
N GLN A 96 -4.37 -7.10 0.35
CA GLN A 96 -5.14 -5.98 0.88
C GLN A 96 -4.72 -5.67 2.34
N LYS A 97 -4.66 -6.66 3.22
CA LYS A 97 -4.23 -6.49 4.62
C LYS A 97 -2.80 -5.94 4.72
N ILE A 98 -1.88 -6.41 3.88
CA ILE A 98 -0.50 -5.90 3.84
C ILE A 98 -0.48 -4.43 3.40
N THR A 99 -1.27 -4.10 2.39
CA THR A 99 -1.41 -2.72 1.88
C THR A 99 -2.00 -1.79 2.94
N ASP A 100 -3.03 -2.25 3.65
CA ASP A 100 -3.69 -1.49 4.74
C ASP A 100 -2.73 -1.25 5.92
N ALA A 101 -1.86 -2.22 6.22
CA ALA A 101 -0.81 -2.07 7.23
C ALA A 101 0.27 -1.05 6.84
N ARG A 102 0.36 -0.69 5.54
CA ARG A 102 1.38 0.19 4.95
C ARG A 102 2.81 -0.30 5.18
N LEU A 103 3.02 -1.61 5.12
CA LEU A 103 4.35 -2.22 5.19
C LEU A 103 4.96 -2.29 3.79
N ALA A 104 6.28 -2.20 3.70
CA ALA A 104 6.99 -2.45 2.45
C ALA A 104 6.82 -3.92 2.05
N VAL A 105 6.60 -4.21 0.76
CA VAL A 105 6.34 -5.57 0.28
C VAL A 105 7.40 -6.00 -0.73
N HIS A 106 7.98 -7.16 -0.51
CA HIS A 106 8.84 -7.87 -1.44
C HIS A 106 8.13 -9.12 -1.94
N LEU A 107 7.86 -9.18 -3.24
CA LEU A 107 7.32 -10.38 -3.87
C LEU A 107 8.47 -11.38 -4.05
N SER A 108 8.32 -12.57 -3.50
CA SER A 108 9.30 -13.65 -3.65
C SER A 108 8.72 -14.80 -4.46
N ARG A 109 9.56 -15.38 -5.32
CA ARG A 109 9.27 -16.64 -6.03
C ARG A 109 9.58 -17.88 -5.21
N VAL A 110 10.28 -17.72 -4.10
CA VAL A 110 10.65 -18.78 -3.16
C VAL A 110 10.17 -18.43 -1.76
N GLU A 111 9.86 -19.43 -0.94
CA GLU A 111 9.48 -19.20 0.44
C GLU A 111 10.60 -18.47 1.19
N CYS A 112 10.25 -17.42 1.93
CA CYS A 112 11.21 -16.66 2.71
C CYS A 112 11.64 -17.42 3.98
N PRO A 113 12.92 -17.32 4.36
CA PRO A 113 13.54 -18.12 5.42
C PRO A 113 12.90 -17.93 6.80
#